data_AF-A0A3M3ZTP3-F1
#
_entry.id   AF-A0A3M3ZTP3-F1
#
_cell.length_a   1.000
_cell.length_b   1.000
_cell.length_c   1.000
_cell.angle_alpha   90.00
_cell.angle_beta   90.00
_cell.angle_gamma   90.00
#
_symmetry.space_group_name_H-M   'P 1'
#
loop_
_entity.id
_entity.type
_entity.pdbx_description
1 polymer ?
#
loop_
_entity_poly.entity_id
_entity_poly.type
_entity_poly.pdbx_seq_one_letter_code
_entity_poly.pdbx_strand_id
1 'polypeptide(L)'
;MVGDWGRVFISVALALFVFTSILYNYYLGENSLRFLFGEKLKAIILYRIAVLALIMWGAVVDLKDVLAFADITMTMLAFVNLIALAMLFKVVKRILNDYDAQRRAGIKTPVFDSSQFPDLDLDRNAWPANPSRQSTHDAELAGKTATEAR
;
A
#
# COMPACT_ATOMS: atom_id res chain seq x y z
N MET A 1 17.01 -39.38 2.66
CA MET A 1 16.69 -39.06 1.24
C MET A 1 15.18 -39.12 1.14
N VAL A 2 14.50 -37.97 1.16
CA VAL A 2 13.06 -37.95 0.86
C VAL A 2 12.92 -38.51 -0.56
N GLY A 3 12.27 -39.67 -0.70
CA GLY A 3 12.21 -40.42 -1.96
C GLY A 3 11.52 -39.65 -3.09
N ASP A 4 11.39 -40.29 -4.26
CA ASP A 4 10.87 -39.67 -5.50
C ASP A 4 9.54 -38.93 -5.33
N TRP A 5 8.69 -39.35 -4.38
CA TRP A 5 7.44 -38.68 -4.05
C TRP A 5 7.62 -37.22 -3.57
N GLY A 6 8.68 -36.93 -2.81
CA GLY A 6 8.94 -35.57 -2.34
C GLY A 6 9.35 -34.62 -3.46
N ARG A 7 10.03 -35.11 -4.51
CA ARG A 7 10.37 -34.30 -5.69
C ARG A 7 9.11 -33.86 -6.44
N VAL A 8 8.17 -34.79 -6.64
CA VAL A 8 6.89 -34.51 -7.29
C VAL A 8 6.07 -33.54 -6.44
N PHE A 9 5.95 -33.80 -5.13
CA PHE A 9 5.22 -32.93 -4.22
C PHE A 9 5.76 -31.49 -4.21
N ILE A 10 7.09 -31.31 -4.06
CA ILE A 10 7.72 -29.98 -4.07
C ILE A 10 7.51 -29.27 -5.40
N SER A 11 7.61 -29.98 -6.53
CA SER A 11 7.40 -29.39 -7.86
C SER A 11 5.97 -28.86 -8.03
N VAL A 12 4.96 -29.62 -7.59
CA VAL A 12 3.56 -29.19 -7.63
C VAL A 12 3.31 -28.02 -6.69
N ALA A 13 3.81 -28.09 -5.45
CA ALA A 13 3.68 -27.02 -4.47
C ALA A 13 4.32 -25.71 -4.97
N LEU A 14 5.52 -25.80 -5.56
CA LEU A 14 6.24 -24.66 -6.11
C LEU A 14 5.53 -24.08 -7.33
N ALA A 15 4.97 -24.93 -8.21
CA ALA A 15 4.17 -24.46 -9.35
C ALA A 15 2.94 -23.66 -8.90
N LEU A 16 2.19 -24.17 -7.92
CA LEU A 16 1.03 -23.47 -7.34
C LEU A 16 1.43 -22.17 -6.62
N PHE A 17 2.55 -22.20 -5.91
CA PHE A 17 3.09 -21.05 -5.20
C PHE A 17 3.50 -19.93 -6.17
N VAL A 18 4.26 -20.26 -7.22
CA VAL A 18 4.68 -19.30 -8.26
C VAL A 18 3.46 -18.77 -9.01
N PHE A 19 2.50 -19.62 -9.36
CA PHE A 19 1.26 -19.20 -10.02
C PHE A 19 0.48 -18.17 -9.18
N THR A 20 0.27 -18.45 -7.89
CA THR A 20 -0.41 -17.53 -6.98
C THR A 20 0.36 -16.23 -6.81
N SER A 21 1.69 -16.31 -6.70
CA SER A 21 2.56 -15.14 -6.56
C SER A 21 2.49 -14.24 -7.79
N ILE A 22 2.49 -14.80 -8.99
CA ILE A 22 2.34 -14.03 -10.24
C ILE A 22 0.96 -13.35 -10.30
N LEU A 23 -0.12 -14.06 -9.98
CA LEU A 23 -1.47 -13.48 -9.97
C LEU A 23 -1.60 -12.33 -8.96
N TYR A 24 -1.01 -12.49 -7.78
CA TYR A 24 -0.99 -11.44 -6.77
C TYR A 24 -0.25 -10.19 -7.26
N ASN A 25 0.95 -10.35 -7.85
CA ASN A 25 1.72 -9.24 -8.40
C ASN A 25 1.01 -8.58 -9.59
N TYR A 26 0.38 -9.37 -10.44
CA TYR A 26 -0.45 -8.89 -11.54
C TYR A 26 -1.58 -7.99 -11.03
N TYR A 27 -2.34 -8.44 -10.03
CA TYR A 27 -3.45 -7.69 -9.44
C TYR A 27 -2.97 -6.39 -8.79
N LEU A 28 -1.88 -6.46 -8.01
CA LEU A 28 -1.30 -5.29 -7.37
C LEU A 28 -0.88 -4.24 -8.42
N GLY A 29 -0.18 -4.66 -9.47
CA GLY A 29 0.24 -3.76 -10.53
C GLY A 29 -0.91 -3.21 -11.37
N GLU A 30 -1.95 -4.00 -11.66
CA GLU A 30 -3.16 -3.49 -12.34
C GLU A 30 -3.86 -2.44 -11.48
N ASN A 31 -3.99 -2.68 -10.16
CA ASN A 31 -4.60 -1.73 -9.24
C ASN A 31 -3.78 -0.42 -9.15
N SER A 32 -2.46 -0.51 -9.01
CA SER A 32 -1.57 0.66 -9.01
C SER A 32 -1.63 1.43 -10.34
N LEU A 33 -1.71 0.72 -11.47
CA LEU A 33 -1.83 1.35 -12.79
C LEU A 33 -3.16 2.07 -12.96
N ARG A 34 -4.27 1.46 -12.50
CA ARG A 34 -5.61 2.07 -12.50
C ARG A 34 -5.65 3.33 -11.64
N PHE A 35 -4.96 3.32 -10.50
CA PHE A 35 -4.84 4.50 -9.64
C PHE A 35 -4.07 5.64 -10.34
N LEU A 36 -2.96 5.33 -11.03
CA LEU A 36 -2.11 6.34 -11.66
C LEU A 36 -2.65 6.88 -12.99
N PHE A 37 -3.21 6.02 -13.84
CA PHE A 37 -3.64 6.38 -15.20
C PHE A 37 -5.16 6.44 -15.38
N GLY A 38 -5.93 6.14 -14.33
CA GLY A 38 -7.38 5.98 -14.36
C GLY A 38 -7.83 4.68 -15.03
N GLU A 39 -9.14 4.54 -15.28
CA GLU A 39 -9.73 3.37 -15.96
C GLU A 39 -9.55 3.37 -17.48
N LYS A 40 -8.37 3.78 -17.96
CA LYS A 40 -8.07 3.78 -19.39
C LYS A 40 -7.88 2.34 -19.86
N LEU A 41 -8.89 1.82 -20.58
CA LEU A 41 -8.92 0.46 -21.10
C LEU A 41 -7.64 0.08 -21.88
N LYS A 42 -7.06 1.03 -22.63
CA LYS A 42 -5.80 0.84 -23.37
C LYS A 42 -4.60 0.55 -22.47
N ALA A 43 -4.48 1.24 -21.33
CA ALA A 43 -3.37 1.04 -20.39
C ALA A 43 -3.44 -0.33 -19.72
N ILE A 44 -4.66 -0.77 -19.35
CA ILE A 44 -4.90 -2.08 -18.74
C ILE A 44 -4.59 -3.21 -19.74
N ILE A 45 -5.02 -3.09 -21.00
CA ILE A 45 -4.73 -4.09 -22.04
C ILE A 45 -3.23 -4.16 -22.33
N LEU A 46 -2.56 -3.01 -22.44
CA LEU A 46 -1.11 -2.98 -22.67
C LEU A 46 -0.36 -3.65 -21.51
N TYR A 47 -0.75 -3.38 -20.27
CA TYR A 47 -0.16 -4.01 -19.08
C TYR A 47 -0.36 -5.54 -19.08
N ARG A 48 -1.56 -6.03 -19.42
CA ARG A 48 -1.83 -7.47 -19.56
C ARG A 48 -0.90 -8.13 -20.56
N ILE A 49 -0.75 -7.53 -21.74
CA ILE A 49 0.14 -8.04 -22.79
C ILE A 49 1.60 -8.03 -22.31
N ALA A 50 2.04 -6.96 -21.64
CA ALA A 50 3.39 -6.84 -21.12
C ALA A 50 3.70 -7.90 -20.05
N VAL A 51 2.79 -8.14 -19.10
CA VAL A 51 2.97 -9.18 -18.06
C VAL A 51 3.05 -10.56 -18.69
N LEU A 52 2.16 -10.90 -19.64
CA LEU A 52 2.22 -12.18 -20.35
C LEU A 52 3.53 -12.36 -21.12
N ALA A 53 4.00 -11.31 -21.79
CA ALA A 53 5.28 -11.32 -22.49
C ALA A 53 6.46 -11.53 -21.53
N LEU A 54 6.46 -10.87 -20.37
CA LEU A 54 7.50 -11.05 -19.33
C LEU A 54 7.50 -12.45 -18.74
N ILE A 55 6.33 -13.05 -18.50
CA ILE A 55 6.22 -14.43 -18.01
C ILE A 55 6.79 -15.41 -19.05
N MET A 56 6.44 -15.23 -20.33
CA MET A 56 6.96 -16.06 -21.42
C MET A 56 8.47 -15.90 -21.58
N TRP A 57 8.97 -14.67 -21.52
CA TRP A 57 10.41 -14.37 -21.56
C TRP A 57 11.14 -15.01 -20.38
N GLY A 58 10.62 -14.84 -19.16
CA GLY A 58 11.22 -15.39 -17.94
C GLY A 58 11.26 -16.91 -17.89
N ALA A 59 10.39 -17.59 -18.65
CA ALA A 59 10.40 -19.05 -18.76
C ALA A 59 11.50 -19.58 -19.70
N VAL A 60 12.05 -18.74 -20.58
CA VAL A 60 13.07 -19.14 -21.58
C VAL A 60 14.47 -18.69 -21.20
N VAL A 61 14.58 -17.58 -20.45
CA VAL A 61 15.87 -16.99 -20.06
C VAL A 61 16.48 -17.69 -18.84
N ASP A 62 17.81 -17.67 -18.77
CA ASP A 62 18.58 -18.24 -17.67
C ASP A 62 18.29 -17.53 -16.34
N LEU A 63 18.34 -18.30 -15.26
CA LEU A 63 18.09 -17.79 -13.90
C LEU A 63 18.98 -16.61 -13.52
N LYS A 64 20.25 -16.61 -13.96
CA LYS A 64 21.20 -15.52 -13.67
C LYS A 64 20.74 -14.19 -14.25
N ASP A 65 20.25 -14.21 -15.48
CA ASP A 65 19.80 -13.01 -16.18
C ASP A 65 18.47 -12.51 -15.60
N VAL A 66 17.57 -13.42 -15.25
CA VAL A 66 16.31 -13.09 -14.56
C VAL A 66 16.58 -12.42 -13.22
N LEU A 67 17.51 -12.95 -12.44
CA LEU A 67 17.91 -12.36 -11.16
C LEU A 67 18.57 -11.00 -11.34
N ALA A 68 19.48 -10.85 -12.32
CA ALA A 68 20.08 -9.55 -12.62
C ALA A 68 19.04 -8.50 -13.03
N PHE A 69 18.05 -8.89 -13.83
CA PHE A 69 16.93 -8.02 -14.20
C PHE A 69 16.06 -7.64 -12.98
N ALA A 70 15.81 -8.60 -12.08
CA ALA A 70 15.08 -8.35 -10.83
C ALA A 70 15.84 -7.36 -9.93
N ASP A 71 17.16 -7.51 -9.80
CA ASP A 71 18.01 -6.61 -9.00
C ASP A 71 17.99 -5.17 -9.53
N ILE A 72 18.06 -5.00 -10.86
CA ILE A 72 17.95 -3.67 -11.49
C ILE A 72 16.58 -3.05 -11.22
N THR A 73 15.51 -3.83 -11.39
CA THR A 73 14.14 -3.36 -11.18
C THR A 73 13.90 -2.99 -9.71
N MET A 74 14.40 -3.80 -8.78
CA MET A 74 14.33 -3.54 -7.34
C MET A 74 15.10 -2.27 -6.97
N THR A 75 16.27 -2.06 -7.58
CA THR A 75 17.07 -0.85 -7.38
C THR A 75 16.35 0.39 -7.90
N MET A 76 15.72 0.30 -9.08
CA MET A 76 14.92 1.39 -9.63
C MET A 76 13.74 1.75 -8.73
N LEU A 77 13.00 0.75 -8.23
CA LEU A 77 11.88 0.96 -7.31
C LEU A 77 12.35 1.62 -6.00
N ALA A 78 13.45 1.13 -5.43
CA ALA A 78 14.05 1.70 -4.23
C ALA A 78 14.47 3.16 -4.45
N PHE A 79 15.07 3.47 -5.61
CA PHE A 79 15.51 4.81 -5.95
C PHE A 79 14.33 5.79 -6.08
N VAL A 80 13.27 5.41 -6.77
CA VAL A 80 12.04 6.23 -6.89
C VAL A 80 11.42 6.47 -5.51
N ASN A 81 11.30 5.43 -4.69
CA ASN A 81 10.77 5.57 -3.33
C ASN A 81 11.66 6.45 -2.44
N LEU A 82 12.99 6.35 -2.58
CA LEU A 82 13.92 7.18 -1.83
C LEU A 82 13.77 8.68 -2.18
N ILE A 83 13.58 9.01 -3.46
CA ILE A 83 13.31 10.37 -3.90
C ILE A 83 11.98 10.87 -3.33
N ALA A 84 10.93 10.05 -3.40
CA ALA A 84 9.62 10.39 -2.84
C ALA A 84 9.70 10.66 -1.32
N LEU A 85 10.41 9.79 -0.58
CA LEU A 85 10.66 9.98 0.85
C LEU A 85 11.46 11.26 1.15
N ALA A 86 12.47 11.57 0.33
CA ALA A 86 13.25 12.80 0.47
C ALA A 86 12.39 14.05 0.28
N MET A 87 11.46 14.03 -0.68
CA MET A 87 10.48 15.12 -0.89
C MET A 87 9.49 15.22 0.28
N LEU A 88 9.01 14.08 0.79
CA LEU A 88 8.03 14.03 1.88
C LEU A 88 8.66 14.31 3.26
N PHE A 89 9.98 14.26 3.38
CA PHE A 89 10.71 14.42 4.64
C PHE A 89 10.32 15.69 5.41
N LYS A 90 10.10 16.81 4.71
CA LYS A 90 9.68 18.07 5.33
C LYS A 90 8.28 17.96 5.96
N VAL A 91 7.34 17.33 5.26
CA VAL A 91 5.96 17.11 5.72
C VAL A 91 5.95 16.18 6.93
N VAL A 92 6.64 15.03 6.82
CA VAL A 92 6.75 14.05 7.91
C VAL A 92 7.36 14.69 9.16
N LYS A 93 8.41 15.50 9.01
CA LYS A 93 9.03 16.20 10.15
C LYS A 93 8.04 17.15 10.85
N ARG A 94 7.19 17.86 10.10
CA ARG A 94 6.17 18.76 10.69
C ARG A 94 5.13 17.98 11.48
N ILE A 95 4.63 16.87 10.94
CA ILE A 95 3.67 15.99 11.61
C ILE A 95 4.29 15.34 12.84
N LEU A 96 5.54 14.88 12.73
CA LEU A 96 6.24 14.24 13.84
C LEU A 96 6.52 15.22 14.99
N ASN A 97 6.82 16.48 14.68
CA ASN A 97 6.98 17.52 15.71
C ASN A 97 5.68 17.78 16.47
N ASP A 98 4.53 17.77 15.80
CA ASP A 98 3.23 17.90 16.47
C ASP A 98 2.97 16.70 17.40
N TYR A 99 3.20 15.49 16.89
CA TYR A 99 3.12 14.27 17.70
C TYR A 99 4.02 14.31 18.94
N ASP A 100 5.28 14.75 18.79
CA ASP A 100 6.23 14.91 19.88
C ASP A 100 5.80 16.00 20.87
N ALA A 101 5.22 17.10 20.40
CA ALA A 101 4.69 18.16 21.25
C ALA A 101 3.53 17.64 22.11
N GLN A 102 2.61 16.88 21.52
CA GLN A 102 1.49 16.25 22.24
C GLN A 102 1.99 15.24 23.29
N ARG A 103 3.01 14.44 22.95
CA ARG A 103 3.62 13.52 23.92
C ARG A 103 4.33 14.25 25.06
N ARG A 104 5.05 15.34 24.77
CA ARG A 104 5.72 16.17 25.79
C ARG A 104 4.74 16.89 26.70
N ALA A 105 3.55 17.23 26.20
CA ALA A 105 2.45 17.78 26.98
C ALA A 105 1.78 16.74 27.91
N GLY A 106 2.24 15.49 27.93
CA GLY A 106 1.72 14.43 28.80
C GLY A 106 0.44 13.76 28.30
N ILE A 107 0.06 13.98 27.04
CA ILE A 107 -1.10 13.34 26.43
C ILE A 107 -0.77 11.86 26.18
N LYS A 108 -1.46 10.94 26.86
CA LYS A 108 -1.23 9.49 26.75
C LYS A 108 -1.57 8.93 25.36
N THR A 109 -2.52 9.55 24.68
CA THR A 109 -2.96 9.19 23.33
C THR A 109 -2.87 10.42 22.42
N PRO A 110 -1.70 10.70 21.82
CA PRO A 110 -1.57 11.77 20.84
C PRO A 110 -2.56 11.51 19.69
N VAL A 111 -3.30 12.54 19.30
CA VAL A 111 -4.31 12.46 18.26
C VAL A 111 -3.96 13.42 17.14
N PHE A 112 -3.90 12.91 15.92
CA PHE A 112 -3.63 13.72 14.74
C PHE A 112 -4.86 14.57 14.39
N ASP A 113 -4.70 15.89 14.36
CA ASP A 113 -5.75 16.82 13.95
C ASP A 113 -5.48 17.32 12.52
N SER A 114 -6.29 16.87 11.57
CA SER A 114 -6.14 17.24 10.15
C SER A 114 -6.36 18.74 9.90
N SER A 115 -7.04 19.47 10.79
CA SER A 115 -7.27 20.91 10.65
C SER A 115 -5.98 21.75 10.79
N GLN A 116 -4.95 21.21 11.45
CA GLN A 116 -3.67 21.89 11.64
C GLN A 116 -2.77 21.83 10.39
N PHE A 117 -3.17 21.05 9.38
CA PHE A 117 -2.42 20.83 8.14
C PHE A 117 -3.32 21.03 6.90
N PRO A 118 -3.85 22.25 6.67
CA PRO A 118 -4.75 22.53 5.56
C PRO A 118 -4.06 22.44 4.18
N ASP A 119 -2.72 22.44 4.15
CA ASP A 119 -1.89 22.27 2.96
C ASP A 119 -1.77 20.81 2.49
N LEU A 120 -2.23 19.84 3.28
CA LEU A 120 -2.21 18.43 2.94
C LEU A 120 -3.59 18.00 2.42
N ASP A 121 -3.62 17.28 1.29
CA ASP A 121 -4.84 16.70 0.72
C ASP A 121 -5.27 15.46 1.53
N LEU A 122 -5.80 15.72 2.74
CA LEU A 122 -6.19 14.70 3.69
C LEU A 122 -7.68 14.37 3.55
N ASP A 123 -7.99 13.08 3.39
CA ASP A 123 -9.36 12.60 3.46
C ASP A 123 -9.90 12.80 4.89
N ARG A 124 -10.89 13.69 5.02
CA ARG A 124 -11.50 14.06 6.30
C ARG A 124 -12.40 12.96 6.88
N ASN A 125 -12.82 11.99 6.07
CA ASN A 125 -13.55 10.82 6.57
C ASN A 125 -12.61 9.83 7.26
N ALA A 126 -11.37 9.70 6.75
CA ALA A 126 -10.34 8.87 7.37
C ALA A 126 -9.61 9.60 8.50
N TRP A 127 -9.43 10.91 8.38
CA TRP A 127 -8.67 11.77 9.32
C TRP A 127 -9.51 12.98 9.77
N PRO A 128 -10.37 12.80 10.79
CA PRO A 128 -11.26 13.84 11.29
C PRO A 128 -10.53 15.10 11.79
N ALA A 129 -11.18 16.26 11.62
CA ALA A 129 -10.75 17.51 12.22
C ALA A 129 -11.26 17.59 13.66
N ASN A 130 -10.38 17.75 14.63
CA ASN A 130 -10.71 17.73 16.06
C ASN A 130 -11.47 16.46 16.54
N PRO A 131 -10.81 15.28 16.51
CA PRO A 131 -11.42 13.99 16.86
C PRO A 131 -11.99 13.89 18.30
N SER A 132 -11.46 14.68 19.24
CA SER A 132 -11.95 14.72 20.62
C SER A 132 -13.31 15.41 20.75
N ARG A 133 -13.62 16.43 19.94
CA ARG A 133 -14.97 17.00 19.85
C ARG A 133 -15.94 16.09 19.11
N GLN A 134 -15.48 15.42 18.06
CA GLN A 134 -16.33 14.60 17.20
C GLN A 134 -16.88 13.38 17.93
N SER A 135 -16.03 12.65 18.67
CA SER A 135 -16.48 11.53 19.53
C SER A 135 -17.49 11.95 20.60
N THR A 136 -17.36 13.16 21.15
CA THR A 136 -18.31 13.71 22.14
C THR A 136 -19.65 14.07 21.49
N HIS A 137 -19.62 14.69 20.30
CA HIS A 137 -20.82 15.08 19.54
C HIS A 137 -21.59 13.87 19.00
N ASP A 138 -20.90 12.85 18.50
CA ASP A 138 -21.51 11.61 18.00
C ASP A 138 -22.16 10.80 19.14
N ALA A 139 -21.53 10.79 20.33
CA ALA A 139 -22.11 10.19 21.52
C ALA A 139 -23.35 10.95 22.03
N GLU A 140 -23.35 12.28 21.94
CA GLU A 140 -24.50 13.11 22.32
C GLU A 140 -25.68 12.95 21.35
N LEU A 141 -25.41 12.86 20.03
CA LEU A 141 -26.41 12.54 19.02
C LEU A 141 -27.00 11.14 19.21
N ALA A 142 -26.15 10.13 19.43
CA ALA A 142 -26.60 8.76 19.66
C ALA A 142 -27.51 8.65 20.90
N GLY A 143 -27.15 9.34 21.99
CA GLY A 143 -27.95 9.41 23.21
C GLY A 143 -29.31 10.11 23.03
N LYS A 144 -29.36 11.17 22.21
CA LYS A 144 -30.61 11.88 21.88
C LYS A 144 -31.56 11.02 21.05
N THR A 145 -31.07 10.33 20.01
CA THR A 145 -31.88 9.38 19.22
C THR A 145 -32.38 8.18 20.03
N ALA A 146 -31.60 7.69 21.01
CA ALA A 146 -32.03 6.60 21.89
C ALA A 146 -33.11 7.03 22.92
N THR A 147 -33.20 8.33 23.22
CA THR A 147 -34.19 8.89 24.16
C THR A 147 -35.50 9.24 23.47
N GLU A 148 -35.48 9.67 22.20
CA GLU A 148 -36.69 9.95 21.40
C GLU A 148 -37.40 8.68 20.87
N ALA A 149 -36.72 7.52 20.87
CA ALA A 149 -37.27 6.24 20.43
C ALA A 149 -37.96 5.42 21.54
N ARG A 150 -38.15 6.00 22.73
CA ARG A 150 -38.85 5.43 23.89
C ARG A 150 -40.10 6.23 24.22
#